data_AF-F1TF23-F1
#
_entry.id   AF-F1TF23-F1
#
_cell.length_a   1.000
_cell.length_b   1.000
_cell.length_c   1.000
_cell.angle_alpha   90.00
_cell.angle_beta   90.00
_cell.angle_gamma   90.00
#
_symmetry.space_group_name_H-M   'P 1'
#
loop_
_entity.id
_entity.type
_entity.pdbx_description
1 polymer ?
#
loop_
_entity_poly.entity_id
_entity_poly.type
_entity_poly.pdbx_seq_one_letter_code
_entity_poly.pdbx_strand_id
1 'polypeptide(L)' 'MNTFVLDFIEKNNLVKINSIDESLFLKGKIQQSFFMYLIIEIEDKYGISFEDEELVIENFDTIQLIESMVICKLEKS' A
#
# COMPACT_ATOMS: atom_id res chain seq x y z
N MET A 1 11.19 -2.27 10.76
CA MET A 1 11.46 -2.37 9.31
C MET A 1 10.88 -1.10 8.71
N ASN A 2 11.69 -0.23 8.12
CA ASN A 2 11.21 1.00 7.50
C ASN A 2 11.10 0.71 5.99
N THR A 3 9.88 0.51 5.51
CA THR A 3 9.62 0.06 4.14
C THR A 3 9.33 1.26 3.23
N PHE A 4 9.62 1.10 1.94
CA PHE A 4 9.31 2.12 0.93
C PHE A 4 7.85 2.58 1.01
N VAL A 5 6.92 1.66 1.25
CA VAL A 5 5.48 1.91 1.37
C VAL A 5 5.19 2.92 2.49
N LEU A 6 5.74 2.67 3.68
CA LEU A 6 5.57 3.54 4.84
C LEU A 6 6.12 4.96 4.56
N ASP A 7 7.39 5.04 4.13
CA ASP A 7 8.04 6.31 3.83
C ASP A 7 7.30 7.09 2.72
N PHE A 8 6.79 6.39 1.72
CA PHE A 8 6.05 6.98 0.60
C PHE A 8 4.71 7.55 1.05
N ILE A 9 3.96 6.81 1.85
CA ILE A 9 2.66 7.23 2.39
C ILE A 9 2.81 8.49 3.25
N GLU A 10 3.74 8.48 4.20
CA GLU A 10 3.91 9.60 5.13
C GLU A 10 4.32 10.89 4.41
N LYS A 11 5.23 10.79 3.43
CA LYS A 11 5.71 11.94 2.64
C LYS A 11 4.62 12.55 1.77
N ASN A 12 3.80 11.73 1.12
CA ASN A 12 2.79 12.23 0.18
C ASN A 12 1.50 12.71 0.85
N ASN A 13 1.16 12.18 2.01
CA ASN A 13 -0.09 12.52 2.70
C ASN A 13 0.11 13.47 3.90
N LEU A 14 1.37 13.78 4.27
CA LEU A 14 1.71 14.58 5.45
C LEU A 14 1.08 14.02 6.74
N VAL A 15 0.93 12.69 6.80
CA VAL A 15 0.42 11.95 7.95
C VAL A 15 1.53 11.16 8.61
N LYS A 16 1.35 10.85 9.90
CA LYS A 16 2.20 9.90 10.61
C LYS A 16 1.47 8.58 10.83
N ILE A 17 2.12 7.49 10.45
CA ILE A 17 1.67 6.12 10.69
C ILE A 17 2.39 5.61 11.94
N ASN A 18 1.61 5.32 12.97
CA ASN A 18 2.08 4.87 14.27
C ASN A 18 2.14 3.33 14.38
N SER A 19 1.45 2.60 13.50
CA SER A 19 1.46 1.14 13.47
C SER A 19 1.28 0.61 12.05
N ILE A 20 1.96 -0.48 11.71
CA ILE A 20 1.82 -1.15 10.41
C ILE A 20 0.45 -1.83 10.23
N ASP A 21 -0.28 -2.04 11.33
CA ASP A 21 -1.61 -2.67 11.37
C ASP A 21 -2.74 -1.64 11.44
N GLU A 22 -2.43 -0.34 11.47
CA GLU A 22 -3.47 0.68 11.49
C GLU A 22 -4.12 0.82 10.11
N SER A 23 -5.43 1.03 10.11
CA SER A 23 -6.21 1.24 8.89
C SER A 23 -5.85 2.57 8.25
N LEU A 24 -5.49 2.51 6.98
CA LEU A 24 -5.08 3.63 6.14
C LEU A 24 -6.30 4.24 5.47
N PHE A 25 -7.13 3.45 4.79
CA PHE A 25 -8.19 3.95 3.93
C PHE A 25 -9.58 3.79 4.54
N LEU A 26 -9.90 2.62 5.11
CA LEU A 26 -11.24 2.30 5.61
C LEU A 26 -11.63 3.17 6.82
N LYS A 27 -10.68 3.53 7.69
CA LYS A 27 -10.89 4.48 8.79
C LYS A 27 -10.57 5.94 8.43
N GLY A 28 -10.26 6.21 7.16
CA GLY A 28 -10.07 7.56 6.64
C GLY A 28 -8.81 8.27 7.14
N LYS A 29 -7.77 7.53 7.54
CA LYS A 29 -6.44 8.10 7.86
C LYS A 29 -5.83 8.77 6.63
N ILE A 30 -6.07 8.18 5.46
CA ILE A 30 -5.68 8.63 4.13
C ILE A 30 -6.93 8.66 3.25
N GLN A 31 -6.98 9.58 2.28
CA GLN A 31 -8.08 9.64 1.32
C GLN A 31 -8.05 8.46 0.36
N GLN A 32 -9.21 7.87 0.09
CA GLN A 32 -9.32 6.73 -0.85
C GLN A 32 -8.88 7.09 -2.28
N SER A 33 -8.92 8.36 -2.68
CA SER A 33 -8.39 8.83 -3.98
C SER A 33 -6.89 8.57 -4.14
N PHE A 34 -6.14 8.45 -3.05
CA PHE A 34 -4.72 8.12 -3.07
C PHE A 34 -4.46 6.64 -3.37
N PHE A 35 -5.45 5.76 -3.22
CA PHE A 35 -5.29 4.31 -3.33
C PHE A 35 -4.68 3.90 -4.67
N MET A 36 -5.28 4.30 -5.79
CA MET A 36 -4.78 3.94 -7.12
C MET A 36 -3.37 4.50 -7.38
N TYR A 37 -3.07 5.69 -6.87
CA TYR A 37 -1.75 6.28 -7.03
C TYR A 37 -0.69 5.47 -6.27
N LEU A 38 -1.00 5.06 -5.04
CA LEU A 38 -0.13 4.19 -4.25
C LEU A 38 0.15 2.85 -4.97
N ILE A 39 -0.87 2.24 -5.55
CA ILE A 39 -0.72 0.97 -6.28
C ILE A 39 0.24 1.13 -7.47
N ILE A 40 0.03 2.14 -8.31
CA ILE A 40 0.88 2.41 -9.49
C ILE A 40 2.35 2.57 -9.08
N GLU A 41 2.60 3.32 -8.01
CA GLU A 41 3.96 3.58 -7.53
C GLU A 41 4.61 2.34 -6.92
N ILE A 42 3.83 1.44 -6.31
CA ILE A 42 4.31 0.14 -5.85
C ILE A 42 4.64 -0.77 -7.04
N GLU A 43 3.76 -0.87 -8.02
CA GLU A 43 3.98 -1.67 -9.23
C GLU A 43 5.26 -1.24 -9.96
N ASP A 44 5.43 0.07 -10.20
CA ASP A 44 6.64 0.62 -10.82
C ASP A 44 7.89 0.37 -9.96
N LYS A 45 7.78 0.57 -8.64
CA LYS A 45 8.92 0.41 -7.72
C LYS A 45 9.44 -1.02 -7.67
N TYR A 46 8.55 -2.01 -7.66
CA TYR A 46 8.90 -3.41 -7.47
C TYR A 46 8.89 -4.23 -8.77
N GLY A 47 8.46 -3.65 -9.89
CA GLY A 47 8.36 -4.34 -11.18
C GLY A 47 7.31 -5.45 -11.17
N ILE A 48 6.22 -5.26 -10.41
CA ILE A 48 5.12 -6.22 -10.27
C ILE A 48 3.85 -5.64 -10.90
N SER A 49 2.82 -6.48 -11.07
CA SER A 49 1.48 -6.04 -11.44
C SER A 49 0.41 -6.79 -10.66
N PHE A 50 -0.60 -6.04 -10.21
CA PHE A 50 -1.80 -6.56 -9.57
C PHE A 50 -2.92 -6.68 -10.61
N GLU A 51 -3.72 -7.74 -10.50
CA GLU A 51 -4.89 -7.97 -11.33
C GLU A 51 -6.06 -7.12 -10.82
N ASP A 52 -6.98 -6.73 -11.71
CA ASP A 52 -8.13 -5.87 -11.35
C ASP A 52 -8.95 -6.42 -10.17
N GLU A 53 -9.07 -7.74 -10.06
CA GLU A 53 -9.77 -8.43 -8.96
C GLU A 53 -9.07 -8.29 -7.61
N GLU A 54 -7.76 -8.08 -7.61
CA GLU A 54 -6.95 -7.88 -6.40
C GLU A 54 -7.04 -6.43 -5.89
N LEU A 55 -7.33 -5.46 -6.78
CA LEU A 55 -7.33 -4.02 -6.53
C LEU A 55 -8.55 -3.51 -5.72
N VAL A 56 -8.81 -4.16 -4.60
CA VAL A 56 -9.82 -3.75 -3.61
C VAL A 56 -9.14 -3.24 -2.35
N ILE A 57 -9.66 -2.17 -1.75
CA ILE A 57 -9.04 -1.46 -0.62
C ILE A 57 -8.77 -2.42 0.55
N GLU A 58 -9.64 -3.39 0.77
CA GLU A 58 -9.54 -4.39 1.83
C GLU A 58 -8.23 -5.20 1.77
N ASN A 59 -7.67 -5.40 0.57
CA ASN A 59 -6.39 -6.09 0.39
C ASN A 59 -5.17 -5.21 0.70
N PHE A 60 -5.37 -3.91 0.89
CA PHE A 60 -4.29 -2.91 1.00
C PHE A 60 -4.53 -1.89 2.13
N ASP A 61 -5.47 -2.16 3.04
CA ASP A 61 -5.88 -1.17 4.04
C ASP A 61 -4.82 -0.89 5.11
N THR A 62 -3.82 -1.75 5.28
CA THR A 62 -2.73 -1.56 6.25
C THR A 62 -1.39 -1.72 5.56
N ILE A 63 -0.34 -1.13 6.14
CA ILE A 63 1.04 -1.30 5.62
C ILE A 63 1.41 -2.79 5.56
N GLN A 64 1.03 -3.55 6.60
CA GLN A 64 1.29 -4.99 6.64
C GLN A 64 0.63 -5.74 5.47
N LEU A 65 -0.63 -5.41 5.14
CA LEU A 65 -1.36 -6.05 4.04
C LEU A 65 -0.72 -5.68 2.69
N ILE A 66 -0.38 -4.41 2.49
CA ILE A 66 0.32 -3.95 1.29
C ILE A 66 1.63 -4.70 1.10
N GLU A 67 2.47 -4.78 2.14
CA GLU A 67 3.73 -5.50 2.08
C GLU A 67 3.55 -6.99 1.77
N SER A 68 2.52 -7.61 2.35
CA SER A 68 2.19 -9.02 2.10
C SER A 68 1.79 -9.25 0.64
N MET A 69 1.01 -8.34 0.05
CA MET A 69 0.64 -8.38 -1.37
C MET A 69 1.88 -8.25 -2.28
N VAL A 70 2.79 -7.33 -1.95
CA VAL A 70 4.05 -7.14 -2.69
C VAL A 70 4.91 -8.41 -2.63
N ILE A 71 5.11 -8.99 -1.44
CA ILE A 71 5.89 -10.22 -1.27
C ILE A 71 5.28 -11.37 -2.08
N CYS A 72 3.96 -11.55 -2.00
CA CYS A 72 3.25 -12.59 -2.76
C CYS A 72 3.46 -12.46 -4.28
N LYS A 73 3.52 -11.24 -4.81
CA LYS A 73 3.79 -11.01 -6.24
C LYS A 73 5.25 -11.23 -6.62
N LEU A 74 6.18 -10.83 -5.77
CA LEU A 74 7.61 -11.05 -5.99
C LEU A 74 7.98 -12.54 -6.01
N GLU A 75 7.33 -13.37 -5.19
CA GLU A 75 7.55 -14.83 -5.19
C GLU A 75 6.98 -15.54 -6.43
N LYS A 76 6.03 -14.91 -7.13
CA LYS A 76 5.39 -15.43 -8.34
C LYS A 76 6.01 -14.93 -9.64
N SER A 77 6.93 -13.97 -9.58
CA SER A 77 7.62 -13.35 -10.72
C SER A 77 8.94 -14.06 -11.03
#